data_AF-A0A7X3X086-F1
#
_entry.id   AF-A0A7X3X086-F1
#
_cell.length_a   1.000
_cell.length_b   1.000
_cell.length_c   1.000
_cell.angle_alpha   90.00
_cell.angle_beta   90.00
_cell.angle_gamma   90.00
#
_symmetry.space_group_name_H-M   'P 1'
#
loop_
_entity.id
_entity.type
_entity.pdbx_description
1 polymer ?
#
loop_
_entity_poly.entity_id
_entity_poly.type
_entity_poly.pdbx_seq_one_letter_code
_entity_poly.pdbx_strand_id
1 'polypeptide(L)'
;MASDDRSSPSRRYGDKAVRRLLELATKLQEEREGRGHGRHGEGLTLTQIQEAAAEAGIDPVYVQRAAARMDHSDTSEPGVWWEWAVGTPLTIRTARVVPGEITNQDFWQVPAEMDAKHSFLGPGSVSMTGRTLTWKSTEGGSRAIHVSVASRMGETRIHASEELHTVADNLFGGMVGAGGLAIGLGAGIIVGGKILGSTLLTVLFPVAAIGGLYLGARRLMKWISGRRRRILDGLLDRIADYARPEYSAEQEEERSLPPLGGQPPAGGTVPGSRGLPG
;
A
#
# COMPACT_ATOMS: atom_id res chain seq x y z
N MET A 1 -31.04 35.71 29.07
CA MET A 1 -29.93 36.69 29.03
C MET A 1 -29.56 37.06 30.46
N ALA A 2 -28.39 36.61 30.92
CA ALA A 2 -27.48 37.28 31.86
C ALA A 2 -26.40 36.27 32.26
N SER A 3 -25.16 36.63 31.97
CA SER A 3 -23.92 35.84 32.02
C SER A 3 -23.43 35.66 33.45
N ASP A 4 -23.07 34.43 33.85
CA ASP A 4 -22.39 34.14 35.12
C ASP A 4 -20.86 34.29 34.91
N ASP A 5 -20.32 35.47 35.19
CA ASP A 5 -18.88 35.78 35.21
C ASP A 5 -18.27 35.28 36.52
N ARG A 6 -17.62 34.11 36.48
CA ARG A 6 -16.80 33.58 37.60
C ARG A 6 -15.33 33.78 37.32
N SER A 7 -14.87 35.01 37.49
CA SER A 7 -13.46 35.33 37.70
C SER A 7 -12.92 34.57 38.92
N SER A 8 -12.11 33.53 38.69
CA SER A 8 -11.50 32.74 39.78
C SER A 8 -10.43 33.57 40.50
N PRO A 9 -10.41 33.59 41.86
CA PRO A 9 -9.49 34.46 42.60
C PRO A 9 -8.02 34.02 42.40
N SER A 10 -7.15 34.99 42.10
CA SER A 10 -5.71 34.80 41.90
C SER A 10 -5.04 34.22 43.16
N ARG A 11 -4.87 32.90 43.18
CA ARG A 11 -4.27 32.15 44.29
C ARG A 11 -2.79 32.49 44.42
N ARG A 12 -2.39 33.08 45.55
CA ARG A 12 -0.97 33.30 45.89
C ARG A 12 -0.39 32.04 46.52
N TYR A 13 0.68 31.51 45.93
CA TYR A 13 1.39 30.35 46.43
C TYR A 13 2.61 30.81 47.23
N GLY A 14 2.78 30.31 48.47
CA GLY A 14 3.99 30.58 49.26
C GLY A 14 5.21 29.82 48.72
N ASP A 15 6.43 30.25 49.07
CA ASP A 15 7.68 29.73 48.50
C ASP A 15 7.85 28.20 48.55
N LYS A 16 7.37 27.57 49.63
CA LYS A 16 7.37 26.10 49.76
C LYS A 16 6.42 25.40 48.78
N ALA A 17 5.32 26.06 48.40
CA ALA A 17 4.39 25.57 47.40
C ALA A 17 4.96 25.78 45.99
N VAL A 18 5.64 26.91 45.75
CA VAL A 18 6.33 27.18 44.47
C VAL A 18 7.43 26.15 44.22
N ARG A 19 8.28 25.86 45.21
CA ARG A 19 9.32 24.81 45.08
C ARG A 19 8.73 23.44 44.76
N ARG A 20 7.67 23.04 45.47
CA ARG A 20 6.99 21.77 45.19
C ARG A 20 6.34 21.75 43.81
N LEU A 21 5.79 22.88 43.35
CA LEU A 21 5.18 22.97 42.03
C LEU A 21 6.21 22.86 40.91
N LEU A 22 7.38 23.49 41.08
CA LEU A 22 8.49 23.40 40.13
C LEU A 22 9.09 21.99 40.11
N GLU A 23 9.32 21.37 41.27
CA GLU A 23 9.80 19.99 41.36
C GLU A 23 8.81 19.00 40.72
N LEU A 24 7.50 19.21 40.92
CA LEU A 24 6.45 18.41 40.27
C LEU A 24 6.42 18.63 38.75
N ALA A 25 6.62 19.87 38.29
CA ALA A 25 6.66 20.21 36.88
C ALA A 25 7.88 19.60 36.18
N THR A 26 9.06 19.65 36.79
CA THR A 26 10.28 19.00 36.26
C THR A 26 10.11 17.49 36.21
N LYS A 27 9.52 16.88 37.24
CA LYS A 27 9.25 15.43 37.25
C LYS A 27 8.20 15.03 36.20
N LEU A 28 7.21 15.87 35.94
CA LEU A 28 6.24 15.67 34.85
C LEU A 28 6.88 15.84 33.47
N GLN A 29 7.89 16.70 33.33
CA GLN A 29 8.66 16.86 32.11
C GLN A 29 9.57 15.64 31.87
N GLU A 30 10.29 15.17 32.88
CA GLU A 30 11.07 13.92 32.83
C GLU A 30 10.20 12.69 32.58
N GLU A 31 8.97 12.63 33.12
CA GLU A 31 8.03 11.55 32.80
C GLU A 31 7.44 11.67 31.39
N ARG A 32 7.33 12.87 30.80
CA ARG A 32 6.94 13.05 29.40
C ARG A 32 8.07 12.72 28.44
N GLU A 33 9.29 13.14 28.76
CA GLU A 33 10.50 12.82 28.00
C GLU A 33 10.85 11.32 28.14
N GLY A 34 10.62 10.73 29.32
CA GLY A 34 10.83 9.32 29.63
C GLY A 34 9.69 8.36 29.22
N ARG A 35 8.44 8.83 29.07
CA ARG A 35 7.33 8.05 28.48
C ARG A 35 7.10 8.34 26.99
N GLY A 36 7.88 9.25 26.40
CA GLY A 36 7.92 9.52 24.96
C GLY A 36 8.96 8.71 24.19
N HIS A 37 9.89 8.03 24.87
CA HIS A 37 10.92 7.18 24.24
C HIS A 37 10.65 5.71 24.53
N GLY A 38 9.50 5.24 24.03
CA GLY A 38 9.29 3.82 23.78
C GLY A 38 10.31 3.36 22.74
N ARG A 39 11.01 2.26 23.06
CA ARG A 39 11.89 1.49 22.17
C ARG A 39 11.29 1.35 20.76
N HIS A 40 11.66 2.26 19.85
CA HIS A 40 11.59 2.28 18.38
C HIS A 40 11.63 3.75 17.95
N GLY A 41 12.82 4.36 17.87
CA GLY A 41 12.98 5.78 17.58
C GLY A 41 14.44 6.20 17.61
N GLU A 42 15.27 5.56 16.80
CA GLU A 42 16.71 5.82 16.68
C GLU A 42 16.94 6.96 15.65
N GLY A 43 16.27 8.10 15.82
CA GLY A 43 16.24 9.17 14.83
C GLY A 43 16.34 10.57 15.42
N LEU A 44 17.00 11.47 14.70
CA LEU A 44 17.04 12.90 14.98
C LEU A 44 15.67 13.53 14.68
N THR A 45 15.24 14.48 15.51
CA THR A 45 14.03 15.26 15.24
C THR A 45 14.24 16.19 14.04
N LEU A 46 13.16 16.56 13.32
CA LEU A 46 13.25 17.46 12.17
C LEU A 46 13.97 18.77 12.52
N THR A 47 13.73 19.31 13.71
CA THR A 47 14.42 20.50 14.22
C THR A 47 15.91 20.28 14.38
N GLN A 48 16.34 19.13 14.93
CA GLN A 48 17.76 18.79 15.05
C GLN A 48 18.43 18.59 13.69
N ILE A 49 17.72 18.00 12.72
CA ILE A 49 18.22 17.85 11.34
C ILE A 49 18.36 19.23 10.67
N GLN A 50 17.40 20.14 10.89
CA GLN A 50 17.46 21.51 10.37
C GLN A 50 18.62 22.31 10.96
N GLU A 51 18.88 22.18 12.26
CA GLU A 51 20.02 22.83 12.92
C GLU A 51 21.36 22.32 12.37
N ALA A 52 21.52 20.99 12.26
CA ALA A 52 22.73 20.39 11.68
C ALA A 52 22.93 20.77 10.19
N ALA A 53 21.84 20.87 9.43
CA ALA A 53 21.88 21.29 8.03
C ALA A 53 22.28 22.77 7.90
N ALA A 54 21.76 23.64 8.77
CA ALA A 54 22.12 25.05 8.79
C ALA A 54 23.61 25.26 9.11
N GLU A 55 24.17 24.48 10.03
CA GLU A 55 25.61 24.49 10.34
C GLU A 55 26.47 24.07 9.13
N ALA A 56 25.95 23.15 8.30
CA ALA A 56 26.58 22.76 7.04
C ALA A 56 26.32 23.73 5.87
N GLY A 57 25.63 24.85 6.10
CA GLY A 57 25.31 25.86 5.08
C GLY A 57 24.13 25.48 4.16
N ILE A 58 23.33 24.48 4.55
CA ILE A 58 22.11 24.07 3.84
C ILE A 58 20.92 24.84 4.42
N ASP A 59 20.15 25.52 3.56
CA ASP A 59 18.99 26.29 4.01
C ASP A 59 17.88 25.34 4.58
N PRO A 60 17.41 25.56 5.82
CA PRO A 60 16.38 24.75 6.48
C PRO A 60 15.08 24.55 5.68
N VAL A 61 14.74 25.47 4.77
CA VAL A 61 13.57 25.36 3.90
C VAL A 61 13.67 24.14 2.97
N TYR A 62 14.87 23.77 2.52
CA TYR A 62 15.06 22.57 1.70
C TYR A 62 14.93 21.29 2.51
N VAL A 63 15.38 21.28 3.77
CA VAL A 63 15.22 20.16 4.70
C VAL A 63 13.74 19.94 5.01
N GLN A 64 12.98 21.02 5.25
CA GLN A 64 11.53 20.92 5.48
C GLN A 64 10.79 20.38 4.26
N ARG A 65 11.14 20.83 3.04
CA ARG A 65 10.56 20.28 1.80
C ARG A 65 10.93 18.82 1.56
N ALA A 66 12.14 18.42 1.94
CA ALA A 66 12.58 17.03 1.84
C ALA A 66 11.81 16.14 2.84
N ALA A 67 11.68 16.58 4.09
CA ALA A 67 10.89 15.90 5.11
C ALA A 67 9.42 15.75 4.68
N ALA A 68 8.79 16.82 4.19
CA ALA A 68 7.42 16.75 3.68
C ALA A 68 7.24 15.78 2.50
N ARG A 69 8.27 15.54 1.68
CA ARG A 69 8.24 14.51 0.63
C ARG A 69 8.41 13.11 1.21
N MET A 70 9.26 12.95 2.22
CA MET A 70 9.47 11.68 2.91
C MET A 70 8.26 11.25 3.73
N ASP A 71 7.58 12.18 4.42
CA ASP A 71 6.34 11.92 5.14
C ASP A 71 5.20 11.45 4.20
N HIS A 72 5.24 11.86 2.92
CA HIS A 72 4.35 11.35 1.87
C HIS A 72 4.83 10.03 1.24
N SER A 73 6.08 9.64 1.50
CA SER A 73 6.68 8.37 1.07
C SER A 73 6.60 7.30 2.18
N ASP A 74 6.13 7.66 3.37
CA ASP A 74 6.26 6.90 4.61
C ASP A 74 5.17 5.81 4.75
N THR A 75 4.91 5.06 3.67
CA THR A 75 4.56 3.64 3.82
C THR A 75 5.82 2.89 4.23
N SER A 76 6.24 3.09 5.49
CA SER A 76 7.21 2.30 6.26
C SER A 76 8.03 1.33 5.39
N GLU A 77 9.06 1.80 4.68
CA GLU A 77 10.00 0.89 4.03
C GLU A 77 10.61 0.04 5.14
N PRO A 78 10.30 -1.25 5.24
CA PRO A 78 10.81 -2.05 6.33
C PRO A 78 12.32 -2.11 6.19
N GLY A 79 13.02 -1.84 7.29
CA GLY A 79 14.48 -1.91 7.31
C GLY A 79 14.97 -3.25 6.73
N VAL A 80 16.16 -3.22 6.14
CA VAL A 80 16.85 -4.34 5.47
C VAL A 80 16.79 -5.67 6.26
N TRP A 81 16.69 -5.60 7.59
CA TRP A 81 16.51 -6.74 8.48
C TRP A 81 15.21 -7.53 8.23
N TRP A 82 14.11 -6.86 7.92
CA TRP A 82 12.81 -7.47 7.65
C TRP A 82 12.79 -8.15 6.28
N GLU A 83 13.38 -7.53 5.26
CA GLU A 83 13.55 -8.17 3.95
C GLU A 83 14.39 -9.44 4.05
N TRP A 84 15.44 -9.43 4.89
CA TRP A 84 16.21 -10.62 5.22
C TRP A 84 15.39 -11.69 5.93
N ALA A 85 14.58 -11.29 6.94
CA ALA A 85 13.71 -12.20 7.68
C ALA A 85 12.61 -12.81 6.81
N VAL A 86 11.98 -12.05 5.93
CA VAL A 86 10.97 -12.57 5.00
C VAL A 86 11.65 -13.36 3.85
N GLY A 87 12.88 -13.00 3.50
CA GLY A 87 13.71 -13.69 2.52
C GLY A 87 13.24 -13.54 1.07
N THR A 88 12.48 -12.48 0.78
CA THR A 88 12.11 -12.02 -0.56
C THR A 88 11.91 -10.51 -0.51
N PRO A 89 12.25 -9.77 -1.58
CA PRO A 89 11.89 -8.36 -1.70
C PRO A 89 10.38 -8.21 -1.58
N LEU A 90 9.94 -7.18 -0.86
CA LEU A 90 8.52 -6.90 -0.61
C LEU A 90 7.93 -5.90 -1.59
N THR A 91 8.77 -5.30 -2.41
CA THR A 91 8.32 -4.54 -3.57
C THR A 91 8.61 -5.34 -4.83
N ILE A 92 7.57 -5.66 -5.59
CA ILE A 92 7.73 -6.15 -6.96
C ILE A 92 7.78 -4.92 -7.86
N ARG A 93 8.84 -4.79 -8.65
CA ARG A 93 8.96 -3.76 -9.68
C ARG A 93 9.23 -4.44 -11.02
N THR A 94 8.38 -4.22 -11.99
CA THR A 94 8.62 -4.63 -13.38
C THR A 94 8.49 -3.41 -14.28
N ALA A 95 9.44 -3.25 -15.19
CA ALA A 95 9.41 -2.24 -16.24
C ALA A 95 9.57 -2.89 -17.60
N ARG A 96 8.88 -2.33 -18.60
CA ARG A 96 8.95 -2.70 -20.02
C ARG A 96 9.08 -1.43 -20.85
N VAL A 97 9.85 -1.52 -21.92
CA VAL A 97 9.92 -0.48 -22.96
C VAL A 97 9.52 -1.14 -24.26
N VAL A 98 8.58 -0.53 -24.97
CA VAL A 98 8.00 -1.05 -26.20
C VAL A 98 8.15 0.00 -27.29
N PRO A 99 8.62 -0.36 -28.50
CA PRO A 99 8.61 0.54 -29.64
C PRO A 99 7.17 0.82 -30.08
N GLY A 100 6.87 2.08 -30.36
CA GLY A 100 5.54 2.57 -30.70
C GLY A 100 4.95 3.50 -29.63
N GLU A 101 4.01 4.35 -30.06
CA GLU A 101 3.30 5.27 -29.17
C GLU A 101 1.85 4.82 -29.01
N ILE A 102 1.42 4.60 -27.77
CA ILE A 102 -0.01 4.46 -27.47
C ILE A 102 -0.73 5.78 -27.80
N THR A 103 -1.83 5.69 -28.53
CA THR A 103 -2.68 6.84 -28.86
C THR A 103 -3.53 7.26 -27.65
N ASN A 104 -3.95 8.53 -27.59
CA ASN A 104 -4.83 9.03 -26.52
C ASN A 104 -6.16 8.25 -26.38
N GLN A 105 -6.63 7.61 -27.46
CA GLN A 105 -7.85 6.79 -27.42
C GLN A 105 -7.58 5.42 -26.78
N ASP A 106 -6.43 4.81 -27.06
CA ASP A 106 -6.07 3.49 -26.55
C ASP A 106 -5.62 3.51 -25.08
N PHE A 107 -5.17 4.66 -24.58
CA PHE A 107 -4.88 4.83 -23.16
C PHE A 107 -6.06 4.43 -22.26
N TRP A 108 -7.30 4.62 -22.72
CA TRP A 108 -8.50 4.24 -21.95
C TRP A 108 -8.78 2.74 -21.93
N GLN A 109 -8.17 1.95 -22.82
CA GLN A 109 -8.27 0.49 -22.77
C GLN A 109 -7.47 -0.09 -21.59
N VAL A 110 -6.41 0.60 -21.15
CA VAL A 110 -5.55 0.15 -20.04
C VAL A 110 -6.35 0.03 -18.72
N PRO A 111 -7.05 1.08 -18.25
CA PRO A 111 -7.93 0.95 -17.08
C PRO A 111 -9.02 -0.11 -17.25
N ALA A 112 -9.63 -0.20 -18.44
CA ALA A 112 -10.69 -1.17 -18.72
C ALA A 112 -10.19 -2.62 -18.58
N GLU A 113 -8.98 -2.92 -19.08
CA GLU A 113 -8.33 -4.22 -18.90
C GLU A 113 -7.99 -4.49 -17.41
N MET A 114 -7.55 -3.46 -16.68
CA MET A 114 -7.27 -3.58 -15.24
C MET A 114 -8.55 -3.87 -14.45
N ASP A 115 -9.64 -3.17 -14.70
CA ASP A 115 -10.89 -3.36 -13.97
C ASP A 115 -11.62 -4.65 -14.38
N ALA A 116 -11.68 -4.98 -15.67
CA ALA A 116 -12.46 -6.11 -16.17
C ALA A 116 -11.80 -7.47 -15.92
N LYS A 117 -10.51 -7.61 -16.24
CA LYS A 117 -9.80 -8.91 -16.13
C LYS A 117 -9.08 -9.09 -14.81
N HIS A 118 -8.83 -8.00 -14.10
CA HIS A 118 -8.10 -8.00 -12.85
C HIS A 118 -8.93 -7.40 -11.71
N SER A 119 -10.24 -7.65 -11.71
CA SER A 119 -11.20 -7.26 -10.66
C SER A 119 -10.79 -7.66 -9.24
N PHE A 120 -9.93 -8.68 -9.08
CA PHE A 120 -9.32 -9.04 -7.80
C PHE A 120 -8.27 -8.02 -7.26
N LEU A 121 -7.87 -7.05 -8.08
CA LEU A 121 -6.99 -5.94 -7.71
C LEU A 121 -7.73 -4.78 -7.05
N GLY A 122 -9.06 -4.84 -7.02
CA GLY A 122 -9.93 -3.78 -6.52
C GLY A 122 -10.10 -2.64 -7.53
N PRO A 123 -11.08 -1.75 -7.29
CA PRO A 123 -11.26 -0.58 -8.14
C PRO A 123 -10.02 0.30 -8.08
N GLY A 124 -9.61 0.83 -9.23
CA GLY A 124 -8.48 1.75 -9.31
C GLY A 124 -8.90 3.19 -9.54
N SER A 125 -8.02 4.12 -9.16
CA SER A 125 -8.07 5.50 -9.61
C SER A 125 -7.15 5.68 -10.81
N VAL A 126 -7.65 6.34 -11.85
CA VAL A 126 -6.88 6.70 -13.04
C VAL A 126 -6.59 8.18 -12.97
N SER A 127 -5.32 8.55 -13.15
CA SER A 127 -4.91 9.94 -13.36
C SER A 127 -4.07 10.04 -14.63
N MET A 128 -4.37 11.04 -15.45
CA MET A 128 -3.62 11.32 -16.67
C MET A 128 -2.93 12.66 -16.55
N THR A 129 -1.62 12.68 -16.73
CA THR A 129 -0.80 13.90 -16.71
C THR A 129 0.00 13.96 -18.00
N GLY A 130 -0.44 14.81 -18.93
CA GLY A 130 0.15 14.91 -20.27
C GLY A 130 0.00 13.59 -21.04
N ARG A 131 1.15 12.97 -21.40
CA ARG A 131 1.22 11.67 -22.10
C ARG A 131 1.56 10.49 -21.17
N THR A 132 1.29 10.67 -19.87
CA THR A 132 1.49 9.64 -18.86
C THR A 132 0.17 9.32 -18.21
N LEU A 133 -0.26 8.06 -18.33
CA LEU A 133 -1.39 7.51 -17.60
C LEU A 133 -0.86 6.78 -16.37
N THR A 134 -1.42 7.11 -15.22
CA THR A 134 -1.13 6.46 -13.95
C THR A 134 -2.41 5.81 -13.45
N TRP A 135 -2.35 4.53 -13.15
CA TRP A 135 -3.40 3.79 -12.49
C TRP A 135 -2.89 3.37 -11.10
N LYS A 136 -3.69 3.61 -10.06
CA LYS A 136 -3.40 3.20 -8.69
C LYS A 136 -4.60 2.45 -8.13
N SER A 137 -4.38 1.30 -7.50
CA SER A 137 -5.45 0.64 -6.74
C SER A 137 -5.92 1.56 -5.59
N THR A 138 -7.22 1.55 -5.30
CA THR A 138 -7.82 2.39 -4.26
C THR A 138 -7.37 2.03 -2.86
N GLU A 139 -7.21 3.06 -2.04
CA GLU A 139 -6.85 2.98 -0.63
C GLU A 139 -8.00 2.29 0.14
N GLY A 140 -7.76 1.05 0.59
CA GLY A 140 -8.78 0.18 1.21
C GLY A 140 -8.77 -1.25 0.68
N GLY A 141 -8.15 -1.48 -0.49
CA GLY A 141 -7.83 -2.82 -0.97
C GLY A 141 -6.63 -3.43 -0.22
N SER A 142 -6.61 -4.75 -0.06
CA SER A 142 -5.46 -5.49 0.52
C SER A 142 -4.17 -5.44 -0.33
N ARG A 143 -4.15 -4.65 -1.42
CA ARG A 143 -3.08 -4.59 -2.41
C ARG A 143 -2.90 -3.17 -2.92
N ALA A 144 -1.69 -2.62 -2.77
CA ALA A 144 -1.28 -1.38 -3.39
C ALA A 144 -0.53 -1.69 -4.69
N ILE A 145 -1.19 -1.46 -5.82
CA ILE A 145 -0.60 -1.60 -7.15
C ILE A 145 -0.59 -0.23 -7.82
N HIS A 146 0.56 0.09 -8.43
CA HIS A 146 0.78 1.32 -9.16
C HIS A 146 1.30 0.97 -10.55
N VAL A 147 0.57 1.38 -11.58
CA VAL A 147 0.95 1.21 -12.98
C VAL A 147 1.08 2.59 -13.61
N SER A 148 2.20 2.86 -14.27
CA SER A 148 2.42 4.08 -15.03
C SER A 148 2.82 3.75 -16.46
N VAL A 149 2.08 4.29 -17.41
CA VAL A 149 2.30 4.16 -18.85
C VAL A 149 2.66 5.54 -19.38
N ALA A 150 3.87 5.72 -19.89
CA ALA A 150 4.34 6.98 -20.46
C ALA A 150 4.74 6.77 -21.92
N SER A 151 4.16 7.57 -22.83
CA SER A 151 4.45 7.51 -24.27
C SER A 151 5.24 8.74 -24.70
N ARG A 152 6.48 8.57 -25.19
CA ARG A 152 7.35 9.68 -25.60
C ARG A 152 8.38 9.23 -26.65
N MET A 153 8.58 10.04 -27.69
CA MET A 153 9.66 9.88 -28.68
C MET A 153 9.59 8.53 -29.45
N GLY A 154 8.40 8.08 -29.82
CA GLY A 154 8.26 6.80 -30.52
C GLY A 154 8.36 5.56 -29.63
N GLU A 155 8.42 5.72 -28.31
CA GLU A 155 8.48 4.63 -27.34
C GLU A 155 7.40 4.75 -26.28
N THR A 156 6.93 3.61 -25.80
CA THR A 156 6.03 3.50 -24.65
C THR A 156 6.77 2.80 -23.51
N ARG A 157 6.91 3.49 -22.37
CA ARG A 157 7.49 2.97 -21.14
C ARG A 157 6.38 2.60 -20.16
N ILE A 158 6.37 1.36 -19.73
CA ILE A 158 5.36 0.81 -18.85
C ILE A 158 6.08 0.37 -17.58
N HIS A 159 5.68 0.89 -16.44
CA HIS A 159 6.22 0.52 -15.14
C HIS A 159 5.07 0.08 -14.24
N ALA A 160 5.19 -1.09 -13.64
CA ALA A 160 4.27 -1.60 -12.63
C ALA A 160 5.04 -1.90 -11.35
N SER A 161 4.52 -1.40 -10.23
CA SER A 161 4.99 -1.74 -8.89
C SER A 161 3.86 -2.24 -8.02
N GLU A 162 4.15 -3.26 -7.23
CA GLU A 162 3.24 -3.79 -6.21
C GLU A 162 3.98 -3.87 -4.88
N GLU A 163 3.34 -3.34 -3.84
CA GLU A 163 3.83 -3.43 -2.47
C GLU A 163 3.17 -4.63 -1.77
N LEU A 164 4.00 -5.47 -1.16
CA LEU A 164 3.58 -6.68 -0.46
C LEU A 164 3.70 -6.56 1.06
N HIS A 165 3.97 -5.37 1.58
CA HIS A 165 4.13 -5.12 3.02
C HIS A 165 2.91 -5.58 3.81
N THR A 166 1.71 -5.11 3.45
CA THR A 166 0.46 -5.53 4.10
C THR A 166 0.24 -7.05 4.06
N VAL A 167 0.67 -7.72 2.99
CA VAL A 167 0.55 -9.18 2.85
C VAL A 167 1.53 -9.88 3.79
N ALA A 168 2.76 -9.39 3.85
CA ALA A 168 3.79 -9.90 4.74
C ALA A 168 3.41 -9.65 6.20
N ASP A 169 2.92 -8.46 6.55
CA ASP A 169 2.50 -8.10 7.91
C ASP A 169 1.35 -9.00 8.38
N ASN A 170 0.34 -9.21 7.53
CA ASN A 170 -0.76 -10.12 7.85
C ASN A 170 -0.29 -11.56 8.00
N LEU A 171 0.62 -12.02 7.14
CA LEU A 171 1.09 -13.38 7.16
C LEU A 171 1.99 -13.65 8.37
N PHE A 172 3.01 -12.84 8.59
CA PHE A 172 3.97 -13.05 9.68
C PHE A 172 3.42 -12.54 11.02
N GLY A 173 2.78 -11.37 11.07
CA GLY A 173 2.15 -10.86 12.29
C GLY A 173 0.96 -11.71 12.73
N GLY A 174 0.10 -12.10 11.79
CA GLY A 174 -1.07 -12.92 12.08
C GLY A 174 -0.74 -14.39 12.31
N MET A 175 -0.16 -15.07 11.31
CA MET A 175 0.05 -16.53 11.37
C MET A 175 1.20 -16.91 12.31
N VAL A 176 2.36 -16.25 12.19
CA VAL A 176 3.54 -16.59 12.99
C VAL A 176 3.45 -15.95 14.38
N GLY A 177 3.07 -14.68 14.46
CA GLY A 177 2.89 -13.96 15.72
C GLY A 177 1.71 -14.49 16.52
N ALA A 178 0.48 -14.10 16.14
CA ALA A 178 -0.70 -14.45 16.91
C ALA A 178 -0.98 -15.97 16.91
N GLY A 179 -0.90 -16.62 15.75
CA GLY A 179 -1.12 -18.06 15.61
C GLY A 179 -0.06 -18.91 16.33
N GLY A 180 1.22 -18.55 16.18
CA GLY A 180 2.32 -19.27 16.83
C GLY A 180 2.28 -19.17 18.35
N LEU A 181 1.93 -18.00 18.89
CA LEU A 181 1.75 -17.83 20.34
C LEU A 181 0.52 -18.58 20.87
N ALA A 182 -0.61 -18.53 20.15
CA ALA A 182 -1.83 -19.23 20.56
C ALA A 182 -1.64 -20.76 20.59
N ILE A 183 -1.03 -21.33 19.54
CA ILE A 183 -0.76 -22.76 19.46
C ILE A 183 0.35 -23.15 20.43
N GLY A 184 1.44 -22.39 20.48
CA GLY A 184 2.60 -22.67 21.32
C GLY A 184 2.27 -22.65 22.81
N LEU A 185 1.64 -21.59 23.30
CA LEU A 185 1.31 -21.46 24.73
C LEU A 185 0.06 -22.27 25.09
N GLY A 186 -0.98 -22.26 24.25
CA GLY A 186 -2.23 -22.96 24.52
C GLY A 186 -2.09 -24.48 24.50
N ALA A 187 -1.52 -25.05 23.42
CA ALA A 187 -1.35 -26.49 23.30
C ALA A 187 -0.12 -27.00 24.07
N GLY A 188 0.95 -26.21 24.15
CA GLY A 188 2.18 -26.61 24.84
C GLY A 188 1.99 -26.86 26.34
N ILE A 189 1.18 -26.04 27.02
CA ILE A 189 0.87 -26.23 28.45
C ILE A 189 0.05 -27.52 28.66
N ILE A 190 -0.89 -27.82 27.76
CA ILE A 190 -1.77 -29.00 27.87
C ILE A 190 -0.98 -30.28 27.56
N VAL A 191 -0.20 -30.28 26.47
CA VAL A 191 0.53 -31.46 25.97
C VAL A 191 1.79 -31.73 26.81
N GLY A 192 2.58 -30.71 27.13
CA GLY A 192 3.81 -30.83 27.90
C GLY A 192 3.57 -31.16 29.38
N GLY A 193 2.55 -30.55 29.97
CA GLY A 193 2.25 -30.70 31.40
C GLY A 193 1.53 -32.01 31.76
N LYS A 194 0.63 -32.52 30.90
CA LYS A 194 -0.23 -33.68 31.25
C LYS A 194 0.11 -34.98 30.53
N ILE A 195 0.61 -34.93 29.30
CA ILE A 195 0.71 -36.13 28.45
C ILE A 195 2.11 -36.73 28.48
N LEU A 196 3.15 -35.88 28.50
CA LEU A 196 4.54 -36.33 28.33
C LEU A 196 5.41 -36.16 29.58
N GLY A 197 4.94 -35.44 30.61
CA GLY A 197 5.63 -35.27 31.90
C GLY A 197 7.03 -34.63 31.80
N SER A 198 7.36 -34.03 30.65
CA SER A 198 8.71 -33.56 30.35
C SER A 198 8.73 -32.04 30.16
N THR A 199 9.41 -31.35 31.08
CA THR A 199 9.64 -29.91 31.03
C THR A 199 10.35 -29.48 29.74
N LEU A 200 11.19 -30.34 29.18
CA LEU A 200 11.91 -30.07 27.93
C LEU A 200 10.95 -29.94 26.74
N LEU A 201 9.93 -30.79 26.67
CA LEU A 201 8.96 -30.77 25.57
C LEU A 201 8.01 -29.56 25.65
N THR A 202 7.73 -29.07 26.86
CA THR A 202 6.95 -27.83 27.07
C THR A 202 7.64 -26.61 26.45
N VAL A 203 8.97 -26.58 26.39
CA VAL A 203 9.74 -25.48 25.79
C VAL A 203 10.04 -25.74 24.32
N LEU A 204 10.40 -26.98 23.97
CA LEU A 204 10.78 -27.33 22.60
C LEU A 204 9.60 -27.26 21.63
N PHE A 205 8.40 -27.63 22.08
CA PHE A 205 7.22 -27.66 21.22
C PHE A 205 6.81 -26.26 20.71
N PRO A 206 6.65 -25.21 21.55
CA PRO A 206 6.39 -23.86 21.07
C PRO A 206 7.46 -23.35 20.10
N VAL A 207 8.74 -23.61 20.38
CA VAL A 207 9.86 -23.21 19.51
C VAL A 207 9.75 -23.91 18.15
N ALA A 208 9.51 -25.22 18.14
CA ALA A 208 9.32 -25.99 16.91
C ALA A 208 8.08 -25.54 16.13
N ALA A 209 6.97 -25.23 16.82
CA ALA A 209 5.74 -24.75 16.22
C ALA A 209 5.93 -23.37 15.55
N ILE A 210 6.52 -22.41 16.28
CA ILE A 210 6.85 -21.08 15.74
C ILE A 210 7.82 -21.19 14.57
N GLY A 211 8.88 -22.00 14.71
CA GLY A 211 9.85 -22.24 13.64
C GLY A 211 9.20 -22.86 12.39
N GLY A 212 8.32 -23.85 12.57
CA GLY A 212 7.57 -24.47 11.48
C GLY A 212 6.63 -23.49 10.77
N LEU A 213 5.87 -22.70 11.52
CA LEU A 213 4.99 -21.66 10.97
C LEU A 213 5.78 -20.59 10.23
N TYR A 214 6.93 -20.16 10.76
CA TYR A 214 7.79 -19.19 10.11
C TYR A 214 8.35 -19.72 8.78
N LEU A 215 8.84 -20.97 8.74
CA LEU A 215 9.30 -21.59 7.48
C LEU A 215 8.14 -21.75 6.48
N GLY A 216 6.95 -22.12 6.96
CA GLY A 216 5.74 -22.19 6.14
C GLY A 216 5.37 -20.85 5.53
N ALA A 217 5.32 -19.79 6.36
CA ALA A 217 5.07 -18.42 5.94
C ALA A 217 6.10 -17.96 4.90
N ARG A 218 7.39 -18.24 5.11
CA ARG A 218 8.46 -17.91 4.16
C ARG A 218 8.28 -18.61 2.80
N ARG A 219 7.93 -19.90 2.80
CA ARG A 219 7.68 -20.65 1.57
C ARG A 219 6.44 -20.13 0.84
N LEU A 220 5.38 -19.83 1.58
CA LEU A 220 4.16 -19.25 1.04
C LEU A 220 4.42 -17.86 0.44
N MET A 221 5.20 -17.02 1.11
CA MET A 221 5.51 -15.68 0.63
C MET A 221 6.30 -15.70 -0.68
N LYS A 222 7.29 -16.60 -0.80
CA LYS A 222 8.01 -16.81 -2.07
C LYS A 222 7.06 -17.25 -3.19
N TRP A 223 6.12 -18.15 -2.89
CA TRP A 223 5.13 -18.61 -3.87
C TRP A 223 4.17 -17.49 -4.28
N ILE A 224 3.64 -16.73 -3.33
CA ILE A 224 2.76 -15.57 -3.58
C ILE A 224 3.50 -14.55 -4.45
N SER A 225 4.72 -14.19 -4.09
CA SER A 225 5.53 -13.20 -4.81
C SER A 225 5.79 -13.64 -6.25
N GLY A 226 6.19 -14.91 -6.45
CA GLY A 226 6.41 -15.46 -7.80
C GLY A 226 5.13 -15.58 -8.64
N ARG A 227 3.97 -15.80 -8.01
CA ARG A 227 2.67 -15.78 -8.69
C ARG A 227 2.27 -14.36 -9.08
N ARG A 228 2.40 -13.40 -8.16
CA ARG A 228 2.06 -11.98 -8.39
C ARG A 228 2.92 -11.36 -9.48
N ARG A 229 4.24 -11.62 -9.45
CA ARG A 229 5.16 -11.20 -10.51
C ARG A 229 4.71 -11.67 -11.90
N ARG A 230 4.35 -12.95 -12.04
CA ARG A 230 3.84 -13.49 -13.32
C ARG A 230 2.53 -12.82 -13.78
N ILE A 231 1.66 -12.45 -12.85
CA ILE A 231 0.42 -11.74 -13.15
C ILE A 231 0.74 -10.32 -13.65
N LEU A 232 1.63 -9.61 -12.97
CA LEU A 232 2.07 -8.27 -13.37
C LEU A 232 2.80 -8.30 -14.72
N ASP A 233 3.68 -9.27 -14.93
CA ASP A 233 4.38 -9.46 -16.20
C ASP A 233 3.37 -9.71 -17.34
N GLY A 234 2.37 -10.57 -17.12
CA GLY A 234 1.31 -10.81 -18.11
C GLY A 234 0.38 -9.61 -18.35
N LEU A 235 0.17 -8.75 -17.36
CA LEU A 235 -0.53 -7.48 -17.53
C LEU A 235 0.29 -6.52 -18.41
N LEU A 236 1.58 -6.39 -18.10
CA LEU A 236 2.49 -5.52 -18.85
C LEU A 236 2.62 -5.98 -20.30
N ASP A 237 2.68 -7.29 -20.55
CA ASP A 237 2.74 -7.84 -21.90
C ASP A 237 1.47 -7.51 -22.69
N ARG A 238 0.29 -7.56 -22.05
CA ARG A 238 -0.97 -7.13 -22.69
C ARG A 238 -1.02 -5.63 -22.96
N ILE A 239 -0.57 -4.81 -22.02
CA ILE A 239 -0.49 -3.35 -22.22
C ILE A 239 0.49 -3.03 -23.36
N ALA A 240 1.59 -3.78 -23.45
CA ALA A 240 2.56 -3.66 -24.52
C ALA A 240 1.98 -3.99 -25.89
N ASP A 241 1.03 -4.93 -25.98
CA ASP A 241 0.39 -5.28 -27.25
C ASP A 241 -0.41 -4.10 -27.85
N TYR A 242 -1.01 -3.23 -27.02
CA TYR A 242 -1.65 -1.99 -27.49
C TYR A 242 -0.67 -0.93 -27.99
N ALA A 243 0.60 -1.01 -27.59
CA ALA A 243 1.63 -0.07 -28.03
C ALA A 243 2.25 -0.48 -29.39
N ARG A 244 1.96 -1.69 -29.88
CA ARG A 244 2.58 -2.19 -31.11
C ARG A 244 2.00 -1.48 -32.34
N PRO A 245 2.84 -1.05 -33.30
CA PRO A 245 2.39 -0.33 -34.50
C PRO A 245 1.36 -1.10 -35.35
N GLU A 246 1.47 -2.43 -35.38
CA GLU A 246 0.57 -3.33 -36.13
C GLU A 246 -0.87 -3.21 -35.65
N TYR A 247 -1.10 -3.05 -34.34
CA TYR A 247 -2.43 -2.89 -33.77
C TYR A 247 -3.09 -1.56 -34.19
N SER A 248 -2.30 -0.49 -34.27
CA SER A 248 -2.78 0.83 -34.72
C SER A 248 -3.16 0.81 -36.21
N ALA A 249 -2.42 0.09 -37.04
CA ALA A 249 -2.70 -0.02 -38.47
C ALA A 249 -3.97 -0.84 -38.75
N GLU A 250 -4.17 -1.97 -38.08
CA GLU A 250 -5.36 -2.82 -38.24
C GLU A 250 -6.65 -2.11 -37.80
N GLN A 251 -6.62 -1.35 -36.69
CA GLN A 251 -7.78 -0.57 -36.26
C GLN A 251 -8.11 0.61 -37.19
N GLU A 252 -7.08 1.28 -37.74
CA GLU A 252 -7.31 2.33 -38.74
C GLU A 252 -7.89 1.74 -40.03
N GLU A 253 -7.43 0.57 -40.46
CA GLU A 253 -7.98 -0.14 -41.62
C GLU A 253 -9.45 -0.55 -41.36
N GLU A 254 -9.77 -1.15 -40.21
CA GLU A 254 -11.13 -1.54 -39.84
C GLU A 254 -12.08 -0.33 -39.68
N ARG A 255 -11.59 0.81 -39.18
CA ARG A 255 -12.36 2.07 -39.15
C ARG A 255 -12.52 2.72 -40.52
N SER A 256 -11.57 2.53 -41.42
CA SER A 256 -11.60 3.12 -42.77
C SER A 256 -12.51 2.35 -43.73
N LEU A 257 -12.83 1.10 -43.40
CA LEU A 257 -13.85 0.35 -44.12
C LEU A 257 -15.20 1.05 -43.96
N PRO A 258 -15.90 1.41 -45.05
CA PRO A 258 -17.24 1.96 -44.96
C PRO A 258 -18.11 0.95 -44.19
N PRO A 259 -19.04 1.42 -43.32
CA PRO A 259 -19.89 0.53 -42.55
C PRO A 259 -20.54 -0.44 -43.53
N LEU A 260 -20.14 -1.72 -43.45
CA LEU A 260 -20.67 -2.78 -44.30
C LEU A 260 -22.19 -2.68 -44.20
N GLY A 261 -22.79 -2.37 -45.34
CA GLY A 261 -24.07 -1.67 -45.44
C GLY A 261 -25.06 -2.10 -44.37
N GLY A 262 -25.57 -1.11 -43.64
CA GLY A 262 -26.67 -1.30 -42.70
C GLY A 262 -27.72 -2.18 -43.34
N GLN A 263 -27.84 -3.40 -42.82
CA GLN A 263 -29.00 -4.23 -43.11
C GLN A 263 -30.19 -3.42 -42.60
N PRO A 264 -31.09 -2.96 -43.49
CA PRO A 264 -32.23 -2.16 -43.06
C PRO A 264 -32.98 -2.96 -41.99
N PRO A 265 -33.47 -2.31 -40.92
CA PRO A 265 -34.23 -3.00 -39.89
C PRO A 265 -35.37 -3.73 -40.60
N ALA A 266 -35.35 -5.07 -40.53
CA ALA A 266 -36.42 -5.90 -41.05
C ALA A 266 -37.72 -5.38 -40.44
N GLY A 267 -38.61 -4.87 -41.29
CA GLY A 267 -39.85 -4.21 -40.90
C GLY A 267 -40.65 -5.09 -39.96
N GLY A 268 -40.53 -4.81 -38.66
CA GLY A 268 -41.39 -5.35 -37.63
C GLY A 268 -42.76 -4.69 -37.78
N THR A 269 -43.70 -5.46 -38.32
CA THR A 269 -45.12 -5.16 -38.36
C THR A 269 -45.61 -4.74 -36.98
N VAL A 270 -46.05 -3.48 -36.85
CA VAL A 270 -46.76 -2.97 -35.68
C VAL A 270 -48.10 -3.71 -35.56
N PRO A 271 -48.34 -4.53 -34.51
CA PRO A 271 -49.64 -5.14 -34.30
C PRO A 271 -50.57 -4.11 -33.67
N GLY A 272 -51.52 -3.67 -34.49
CA GLY A 272 -52.88 -3.23 -34.16
C GLY A 272 -53.17 -2.77 -32.73
N SER A 273 -53.42 -1.47 -32.62
CA SER A 273 -54.31 -0.88 -31.62
C SER A 273 -55.63 -1.64 -31.54
N ARG A 274 -55.89 -2.32 -30.42
CA ARG A 274 -57.22 -2.80 -30.03
C ARG A 274 -57.79 -1.86 -28.96
N GLY A 275 -58.89 -1.22 -29.31
CA GLY A 275 -59.62 -0.30 -28.45
C GLY A 275 -60.20 -0.99 -27.20
N LEU A 276 -60.34 -0.18 -26.15
CA LEU A 276 -61.18 -0.47 -25.01
C LEU A 276 -62.52 0.23 -25.20
N PRO A 277 -63.66 -0.48 -25.12
CA PRO A 277 -64.96 0.13 -24.91
C PRO A 277 -65.32 0.14 -23.42
N GLY A 278 -66.01 1.20 -22.99
CA GLY A 278 -66.89 1.21 -21.81
C GLY A 278 -66.24 1.59 -20.50
#